data_AF-A0A9Q0QXS8-F1
#
_entry.id   AF-A0A9Q0QXS8-F1
#
_cell.length_a   1.000
_cell.length_b   1.000
_cell.length_c   1.000
_cell.angle_alpha   90.00
_cell.angle_beta   90.00
_cell.angle_gamma   90.00
#
_symmetry.space_group_name_H-M   'P 1'
#
loop_
_entity.id
_entity.type
_entity.pdbx_description
1 polymer ?
#
loop_
_entity_poly.entity_id
_entity_poly.type
_entity_poly.pdbx_seq_one_letter_code
_entity_poly.pdbx_strand_id
1 'polypeptide(L)'
;MKECELCNLPARMYCESDQASLCWDCDAKVHCANFLVARHSRNLLCHVCQSPTPWKASGAKLGPTVSVCEKCANNCNGRSERGEVDEERRGENVEEEEVEEEEEEDADDENDDDDDENGDGDGDDDEDGENQVVPWSSTLSPPVASFSSSDESSSSGCK
;
A
#
# COMPACT_ATOMS: atom_id res chain seq x y z
N MET A 1 -12.55 11.82 3.34
CA MET A 1 -11.53 10.84 3.72
C MET A 1 -12.07 9.47 3.30
N LYS A 2 -11.28 8.58 2.67
CA LYS A 2 -11.69 7.20 2.38
C LYS A 2 -11.90 6.43 3.68
N GLU A 3 -13.01 5.72 3.75
CA GLU A 3 -13.44 4.92 4.89
C GLU A 3 -13.25 3.43 4.57
N CYS A 4 -13.08 2.63 5.61
CA CYS A 4 -12.98 1.18 5.51
C CYS A 4 -14.36 0.62 5.14
N GLU A 5 -14.44 -0.16 4.08
CA GLU A 5 -15.72 -0.70 3.58
C GLU A 5 -16.39 -1.70 4.52
N LEU A 6 -15.66 -2.21 5.53
CA LEU A 6 -16.17 -3.19 6.49
C LEU A 6 -16.59 -2.59 7.84
N CYS A 7 -15.98 -1.48 8.25
CA CYS A 7 -16.18 -0.92 9.59
C CYS A 7 -16.31 0.61 9.64
N ASN A 8 -16.25 1.30 8.51
CA ASN A 8 -16.35 2.76 8.36
C ASN A 8 -15.26 3.58 9.10
N LEU A 9 -14.25 2.93 9.69
CA LEU A 9 -13.06 3.63 10.23
C LEU A 9 -12.15 4.12 9.10
N PRO A 10 -11.21 5.05 9.35
CA PRO A 10 -10.31 5.56 8.30
C PRO A 10 -9.53 4.45 7.59
N ALA A 11 -9.66 4.38 6.26
CA ALA A 11 -8.92 3.41 5.45
C ALA A 11 -7.43 3.77 5.37
N ARG A 12 -6.60 2.73 5.38
CA ARG A 12 -5.13 2.82 5.32
C ARG A 12 -4.56 2.07 4.12
N MET A 13 -5.27 1.04 3.65
CA MET A 13 -4.86 0.16 2.57
C MET A 13 -5.90 0.17 1.45
N TYR A 14 -5.45 -0.05 0.23
CA TYR A 14 -6.30 -0.32 -0.92
C TYR A 14 -5.88 -1.62 -1.59
N CYS A 15 -6.81 -2.56 -1.68
CA CYS A 15 -6.60 -3.82 -2.39
C CYS A 15 -7.03 -3.69 -3.86
N GLU A 16 -6.11 -3.92 -4.80
CA GLU A 16 -6.40 -3.81 -6.23
C GLU A 16 -7.33 -4.92 -6.73
N SER A 17 -7.19 -6.13 -6.18
CA SER A 17 -7.97 -7.31 -6.56
C SER A 17 -9.45 -7.19 -6.16
N ASP A 18 -9.71 -6.78 -4.93
CA ASP A 18 -11.06 -6.61 -4.39
C ASP A 18 -11.64 -5.21 -4.65
N GLN A 19 -10.83 -4.30 -5.20
CA GLN A 19 -11.15 -2.88 -5.40
C GLN A 19 -11.64 -2.16 -4.14
N ALA A 20 -11.21 -2.63 -2.97
CA ALA A 20 -11.72 -2.22 -1.67
C ALA A 20 -10.70 -1.41 -0.87
N SER A 21 -11.19 -0.41 -0.12
CA SER A 21 -10.39 0.33 0.86
C SER A 21 -10.61 -0.22 2.28
N LEU A 22 -9.53 -0.57 2.98
CA LEU A 22 -9.59 -1.24 4.29
C LEU A 22 -8.73 -0.52 5.34
N CYS A 23 -9.14 -0.58 6.61
CA CYS A 23 -8.28 -0.26 7.76
C CYS A 23 -7.34 -1.44 8.08
N TRP A 24 -6.35 -1.24 8.96
CA TRP A 24 -5.38 -2.28 9.33
C TRP A 24 -6.01 -3.57 9.85
N ASP A 25 -6.99 -3.47 10.75
CA ASP A 25 -7.64 -4.64 11.33
C ASP A 25 -8.44 -5.44 10.30
N CYS A 26 -9.14 -4.72 9.41
CA CYS A 26 -9.94 -5.32 8.36
C CYS A 26 -9.05 -5.93 7.26
N ASP A 27 -7.95 -5.27 6.89
CA ASP A 27 -6.95 -5.81 5.97
C ASP A 27 -6.39 -7.14 6.49
N ALA A 28 -5.95 -7.17 7.75
CA ALA A 28 -5.43 -8.39 8.36
C ALA A 28 -6.48 -9.50 8.37
N LYS A 29 -7.73 -9.21 8.76
CA LYS A 29 -8.82 -10.20 8.76
C LYS A 29 -9.11 -10.77 7.38
N VAL A 30 -9.15 -9.92 6.35
CA VAL A 30 -9.41 -10.33 4.96
C VAL A 30 -8.23 -11.11 4.40
N HIS A 31 -7.01 -10.60 4.49
CA HIS A 31 -5.85 -11.16 3.82
C HIS A 31 -5.15 -12.28 4.61
N CYS A 32 -5.43 -12.47 5.91
CA CYS A 32 -5.04 -13.68 6.64
C CYS A 32 -6.01 -14.85 6.47
N ALA A 33 -7.18 -14.67 5.83
CA ALA A 33 -8.20 -15.72 5.77
C ALA A 33 -7.73 -16.96 4.98
N ASN A 34 -6.96 -16.78 3.91
CA ASN A 34 -6.33 -17.86 3.15
C ASN A 34 -5.16 -17.35 2.29
N PHE A 35 -4.40 -18.28 1.69
CA PHE A 35 -3.23 -17.93 0.89
C PHE A 35 -3.56 -17.27 -0.46
N LEU A 36 -4.77 -17.43 -0.99
CA LEU A 36 -5.16 -16.79 -2.26
C LEU A 36 -5.36 -15.29 -2.05
N VAL A 37 -6.10 -14.91 -1.02
CA VAL A 37 -6.33 -13.50 -0.68
C VAL A 37 -5.06 -12.84 -0.17
N ALA A 38 -4.17 -13.56 0.53
CA ALA A 38 -2.86 -13.06 0.92
C ALA A 38 -2.01 -12.61 -0.30
N ARG A 39 -2.23 -13.17 -1.49
CA ARG A 39 -1.50 -12.80 -2.72
C ARG A 39 -2.05 -11.56 -3.42
N HIS A 40 -3.15 -10.98 -2.93
CA HIS A 40 -3.67 -9.75 -3.50
C HIS A 40 -2.63 -8.63 -3.42
N SER A 41 -2.57 -7.81 -4.48
CA SER A 41 -1.73 -6.62 -4.52
C SER A 41 -2.41 -5.51 -3.75
N ARG A 42 -1.74 -5.00 -2.71
CA ARG A 42 -2.27 -3.92 -1.88
C ARG A 42 -1.31 -2.75 -1.89
N ASN A 43 -1.89 -1.55 -1.92
CA ASN A 43 -1.17 -0.28 -1.85
C ASN A 43 -1.46 0.42 -0.53
N LEU A 44 -0.46 1.08 0.04
CA LEU A 44 -0.70 2.02 1.13
C LEU A 44 -1.38 3.28 0.59
N LEU A 45 -2.35 3.79 1.35
CA LEU A 45 -2.96 5.09 1.07
C LEU A 45 -2.14 6.19 1.74
N CYS A 46 -1.96 7.30 1.03
CA CYS A 46 -1.27 8.47 1.55
C CYS A 46 -1.98 8.96 2.82
N HIS A 47 -1.22 9.18 3.89
CA HIS A 47 -1.80 9.64 5.14
C HIS A 47 -2.49 11.00 5.05
N VAL A 48 -2.03 11.87 4.13
CA VAL A 48 -2.51 13.24 3.98
C VAL A 48 -3.73 13.33 3.06
N CYS A 49 -3.65 12.78 1.84
CA CYS A 49 -4.71 12.91 0.83
C CYS A 49 -5.40 11.59 0.45
N GLN A 50 -4.94 10.46 1.00
CA GLN A 50 -5.45 9.10 0.72
C GLN A 50 -5.47 8.68 -0.75
N SER A 51 -4.61 9.30 -1.57
CA SER A 51 -4.24 8.73 -2.86
C SER A 51 -3.43 7.44 -2.64
N PRO A 52 -3.61 6.40 -3.46
CA PRO A 52 -2.71 5.25 -3.45
C PRO A 52 -1.26 5.69 -3.65
N THR A 53 -0.35 5.17 -2.84
CA THR A 53 1.09 5.43 -2.97
C THR A 53 1.75 4.34 -3.81
N PRO A 54 2.98 4.56 -4.33
CA PRO A 54 3.71 3.55 -5.09
C PRO A 54 4.10 2.31 -4.26
N TRP A 55 3.98 2.38 -2.93
CA TRP A 55 4.26 1.25 -2.06
C TRP A 55 3.26 0.13 -2.31
N LYS A 56 3.78 -1.06 -2.64
CA LYS A 56 3.00 -2.27 -2.89
C LYS A 56 3.48 -3.41 -2.02
N ALA A 57 2.55 -4.18 -1.48
CA ALA A 57 2.86 -5.41 -0.77
C ALA A 57 1.77 -6.48 -0.91
N SER A 58 2.20 -7.72 -0.76
CA SER A 58 1.38 -8.92 -0.66
C SER A 58 1.85 -9.73 0.55
N GLY A 59 1.00 -10.62 1.06
CA GLY A 59 1.23 -11.41 2.27
C GLY A 59 0.00 -11.48 3.18
N ALA A 60 0.02 -12.32 4.21
CA ALA A 60 -1.12 -12.43 5.12
C ALA A 60 -1.24 -11.22 6.05
N LYS A 61 -0.11 -10.77 6.59
CA LYS A 61 -0.02 -9.67 7.57
C LYS A 61 0.98 -8.64 7.10
N LEU A 62 0.59 -7.37 7.20
CA LEU A 62 1.46 -6.22 6.97
C LEU A 62 1.57 -5.46 8.30
N GLY A 63 2.76 -4.98 8.63
CA GLY A 63 2.97 -4.14 9.80
C GLY A 63 2.33 -2.76 9.62
N PRO A 64 1.95 -2.06 10.70
CA PRO A 64 1.48 -0.69 10.62
C PRO A 64 2.56 0.21 9.99
N THR A 65 2.32 0.66 8.76
CA THR A 65 3.23 1.53 8.01
C THR A 65 2.50 2.78 7.56
N VAL A 66 3.19 3.92 7.54
CA VAL A 66 2.62 5.17 7.02
C VAL A 66 3.34 5.55 5.74
N SER A 67 2.60 5.96 4.71
CA SER A 67 3.19 6.50 3.49
C SER A 67 2.62 7.86 3.14
N VAL A 68 3.41 8.65 2.42
CA VAL A 68 3.04 9.96 1.89
C VAL A 68 3.32 9.93 0.39
N CYS A 69 2.38 10.39 -0.44
CA CYS A 69 2.62 10.47 -1.88
C CYS A 69 3.56 11.64 -2.20
N GLU A 70 4.26 11.58 -3.33
CA GLU A 70 5.22 12.62 -3.75
C GLU A 70 4.59 14.02 -3.69
N LYS A 71 3.36 14.17 -4.20
CA LYS A 71 2.63 15.45 -4.13
C LYS A 71 2.51 16.00 -2.71
N CYS A 72 2.20 15.14 -1.73
CA CYS A 72 2.09 15.56 -0.34
C CYS A 72 3.46 15.70 0.35
N ALA A 73 4.48 14.96 -0.09
CA ALA A 73 5.84 15.09 0.41
C ALA A 73 6.50 16.39 -0.08
N ASN A 74 6.28 16.78 -1.34
CA ASN A 74 6.79 18.04 -1.90
C ASN A 74 6.02 19.27 -1.41
N ASN A 75 4.77 19.08 -0.97
CA ASN A 75 3.88 20.15 -0.52
C ASN A 75 3.70 20.20 1.00
N CYS A 76 4.56 19.49 1.75
CA CYS A 76 4.57 19.53 3.22
C CYS A 76 5.04 20.90 3.76
N ASN A 77 5.68 21.72 2.92
CA ASN A 77 6.12 23.08 3.26
C ASN A 77 4.99 24.12 3.37
N GLY A 78 3.73 23.76 3.14
CA GLY A 78 2.61 24.71 3.05
C GLY A 78 1.40 24.39 3.91
N ARG A 79 1.58 23.74 5.07
CA ARG A 79 0.45 23.41 5.97
C ARG A 79 0.55 23.99 7.38
N SER A 80 1.34 25.05 7.56
CA SER A 80 0.95 26.17 8.42
C SER A 80 0.41 27.20 7.44
N GLU A 81 -0.86 27.13 7.03
CA GLU A 81 -1.86 28.07 7.53
C GLU A 81 -3.25 27.45 7.31
N ARG A 82 -3.89 27.04 8.39
CA ARG A 82 -5.35 27.09 8.48
C ARG A 82 -5.69 27.93 9.72
N GLY A 83 -5.22 29.17 9.65
CA GLY A 83 -5.51 30.25 10.57
C GLY A 83 -5.61 31.54 9.77
N GLU A 84 -6.73 31.70 9.05
CA GLU A 84 -7.17 32.99 8.50
C GLU A 84 -8.70 33.05 8.67
N VAL A 85 -9.13 33.68 9.76
CA VAL A 85 -10.32 34.54 9.82
C VAL A 85 -9.86 35.93 9.31
N ASP A 86 -10.55 36.66 8.44
CA ASP A 86 -11.66 37.57 8.81
C ASP A 86 -12.23 38.38 7.57
N GLU A 87 -13.57 38.56 7.55
CA GLU A 87 -14.47 39.66 7.06
C GLU A 87 -14.55 40.22 5.60
N GLU A 88 -15.69 40.69 5.03
CA GLU A 88 -16.96 41.28 5.57
C GLU A 88 -18.25 41.00 4.71
N ARG A 89 -19.41 41.08 5.42
CA ARG A 89 -20.72 41.69 5.05
C ARG A 89 -21.91 40.81 4.60
N ARG A 90 -22.88 40.62 5.51
CA ARG A 90 -24.24 41.24 5.52
C ARG A 90 -25.29 40.31 6.13
N GLY A 91 -25.84 40.68 7.30
CA GLY A 91 -27.09 40.13 7.81
C GLY A 91 -27.33 40.48 9.28
N GLU A 92 -28.11 41.52 9.53
CA GLU A 92 -28.64 41.92 10.85
C GLU A 92 -29.58 40.88 11.47
N ASN A 93 -29.71 40.95 12.81
CA ASN A 93 -30.65 40.32 13.76
C ASN A 93 -30.19 38.94 14.31
N VAL A 94 -30.13 38.65 15.61
CA VAL A 94 -30.94 39.05 16.78
C VAL A 94 -30.06 39.02 18.06
N GLU A 95 -30.50 39.82 19.04
CA GLU A 95 -30.02 40.15 20.38
C GLU A 95 -29.68 38.97 21.32
N GLU A 96 -28.64 39.21 22.15
CA GLU A 96 -28.40 38.82 23.57
C GLU A 96 -28.44 37.30 23.92
N GLU A 97 -27.50 36.70 24.64
CA GLU A 97 -27.18 36.95 26.05
C GLU A 97 -25.75 36.51 26.42
N GLU A 98 -25.22 37.15 27.47
CA GLU A 98 -23.84 37.16 27.95
C GLU A 98 -23.65 36.11 29.05
N VAL A 99 -22.55 35.33 29.06
CA VAL A 99 -21.98 34.83 30.33
C VAL A 99 -20.46 34.68 30.20
N GLU A 100 -19.82 35.03 31.30
CA GLU A 100 -18.47 35.56 31.50
C GLU A 100 -17.35 34.50 31.56
N GLU A 101 -16.13 35.04 31.41
CA GLU A 101 -14.78 34.46 31.43
C GLU A 101 -14.44 33.79 32.77
N GLU A 102 -13.54 32.79 32.81
CA GLU A 102 -12.47 32.69 33.83
C GLU A 102 -11.37 31.71 33.29
N GLU A 103 -10.18 32.17 32.91
CA GLU A 103 -8.90 32.18 33.64
C GLU A 103 -7.97 30.95 33.38
N GLU A 104 -6.74 31.28 32.99
CA GLU A 104 -5.60 30.42 32.59
C GLU A 104 -4.90 29.77 33.79
N GLU A 105 -4.31 28.57 33.63
CA GLU A 105 -3.07 28.23 34.33
C GLU A 105 -2.19 27.25 33.54
N ASP A 106 -1.02 27.75 33.14
CA ASP A 106 0.10 27.02 32.55
C ASP A 106 0.72 26.03 33.56
N ALA A 107 1.10 24.84 33.07
CA ALA A 107 2.11 24.01 33.73
C ALA A 107 2.92 23.23 32.69
N ASP A 108 4.15 23.70 32.45
CA ASP A 108 5.29 22.90 31.99
C ASP A 108 5.41 21.60 32.81
N ASP A 109 5.77 20.46 32.19
CA ASP A 109 6.82 19.60 32.76
C ASP A 109 7.31 18.52 31.77
N GLU A 110 8.51 18.78 31.26
CA GLU A 110 9.71 17.92 31.24
C GLU A 110 9.74 16.56 30.52
N ASN A 111 10.84 16.43 29.76
CA ASN A 111 11.32 15.29 28.99
C ASN A 111 11.54 14.05 29.87
N ASP A 112 11.37 12.86 29.31
CA ASP A 112 12.03 11.66 29.84
C ASP A 112 12.45 10.73 28.69
N ASP A 113 13.77 10.80 28.47
CA ASP A 113 14.76 9.79 28.07
C ASP A 113 14.51 8.76 26.97
N ASP A 114 15.44 8.81 26.01
CA ASP A 114 15.85 7.78 25.08
C ASP A 114 16.27 6.48 25.81
N ASP A 115 15.79 5.32 25.35
CA ASP A 115 16.48 4.05 25.58
C ASP A 115 16.64 3.28 24.26
N ASP A 116 17.89 3.19 23.84
CA ASP A 116 18.41 2.73 22.55
C ASP A 116 19.02 1.33 22.76
N GLU A 117 18.18 0.30 22.89
CA GLU A 117 18.67 -1.09 22.96
C GLU A 117 18.94 -1.63 21.55
N ASN A 118 20.22 -1.53 21.18
CA ASN A 118 20.82 -2.16 20.02
C ASN A 118 20.83 -3.70 20.20
N GLY A 119 20.09 -4.41 19.35
CA GLY A 119 20.09 -5.87 19.29
C GLY A 119 20.85 -6.38 18.06
N ASP A 120 22.16 -6.56 18.21
CA ASP A 120 23.01 -7.30 17.26
C ASP A 120 22.69 -8.79 17.31
N GLY A 121 21.93 -9.27 16.32
CA GLY A 121 21.67 -10.69 16.10
C GLY A 121 22.40 -11.18 14.86
N ASP A 122 23.70 -11.47 15.01
CA ASP A 122 24.49 -12.21 14.03
C ASP A 122 24.24 -13.71 14.23
N GLY A 123 23.75 -14.36 13.19
CA GLY A 123 23.42 -15.78 13.18
C GLY A 123 23.56 -16.33 11.78
N ASP A 124 24.80 -16.65 11.41
CA ASP A 124 25.13 -17.59 10.33
C ASP A 124 24.45 -18.95 10.58
N ASP A 125 23.76 -19.46 9.55
CA ASP A 125 23.69 -20.90 9.32
C ASP A 125 23.67 -21.14 7.81
N ASP A 126 24.82 -21.60 7.31
CA ASP A 126 25.02 -22.12 5.97
C ASP A 126 24.25 -23.43 5.78
N GLU A 127 23.30 -23.47 4.84
CA GLU A 127 22.95 -24.74 4.18
C GLU A 127 22.98 -24.57 2.66
N ASP A 128 24.10 -25.03 2.10
CA ASP A 128 24.34 -25.27 0.68
C ASP A 128 23.25 -26.16 0.06
N GLY A 129 22.30 -25.55 -0.63
CA GLY A 129 21.39 -26.20 -1.57
C GLY A 129 21.82 -25.89 -3.01
N GLU A 130 22.56 -26.80 -3.61
CA GLU A 130 23.05 -26.77 -5.00
C GLU A 130 22.00 -26.28 -6.03
N ASN A 131 22.17 -25.05 -6.52
CA ASN A 131 21.43 -24.55 -7.67
C ASN A 131 22.03 -25.10 -8.98
N GLN A 132 21.50 -26.22 -9.47
CA GLN A 132 21.81 -26.74 -10.80
C GLN A 132 21.24 -25.81 -11.88
N VAL A 133 22.07 -24.88 -12.39
CA VAL A 133 21.74 -24.03 -13.54
C VAL A 133 21.97 -24.81 -14.84
N VAL A 134 20.93 -24.95 -15.67
CA VAL A 134 21.12 -25.42 -17.06
C VAL A 134 21.34 -24.21 -17.96
N PRO A 135 22.41 -24.15 -18.76
CA PRO A 135 22.55 -23.15 -19.80
C PRO A 135 21.96 -23.75 -21.06
N TRP A 136 20.87 -23.19 -21.57
CA TRP A 136 20.45 -23.51 -22.93
C TRP A 136 20.20 -22.25 -23.74
N SER A 137 21.15 -22.10 -24.65
CA SER A 137 21.39 -21.07 -25.63
C SER A 137 20.17 -20.70 -26.45
N SER A 138 20.10 -19.41 -26.75
CA SER A 138 19.34 -18.79 -27.83
C SER A 138 19.29 -19.64 -29.10
N THR A 139 18.10 -20.05 -29.51
CA THR A 139 17.82 -20.42 -30.91
C THR A 139 16.51 -19.79 -31.36
N LEU A 140 16.67 -18.60 -31.95
CA LEU A 140 15.99 -18.04 -33.11
C LEU A 140 14.78 -18.81 -33.67
N SER A 141 13.68 -18.08 -33.85
CA SER A 141 12.47 -18.46 -34.61
C SER A 141 12.77 -18.98 -36.03
N PRO A 142 11.85 -19.80 -36.58
CA PRO A 142 11.39 -19.58 -37.96
C PRO A 142 9.86 -19.71 -38.17
N PRO A 143 9.33 -19.37 -39.37
CA PRO A 143 8.05 -18.68 -39.55
C PRO A 143 6.89 -19.51 -40.13
N VAL A 144 5.74 -18.82 -40.23
CA VAL A 144 4.45 -19.06 -40.91
C VAL A 144 4.18 -20.38 -41.65
N ALA A 145 2.97 -20.90 -41.42
CA ALA A 145 2.33 -21.96 -42.18
C ALA A 145 2.18 -21.59 -43.67
N SER A 146 2.54 -22.53 -44.54
CA SER A 146 2.14 -22.52 -45.95
C SER A 146 2.15 -23.94 -46.52
N PHE A 147 0.91 -24.41 -46.75
CA PHE A 147 0.36 -25.26 -47.81
C PHE A 147 1.20 -26.32 -48.57
N SER A 148 0.55 -27.48 -48.66
CA SER A 148 0.26 -28.30 -49.86
C SER A 148 1.27 -29.26 -50.49
N SER A 149 0.77 -30.50 -50.58
CA SER A 149 0.63 -31.37 -51.76
C SER A 149 1.60 -32.53 -51.95
N SER A 150 0.97 -33.74 -51.96
CA SER A 150 1.03 -34.83 -52.96
C SER A 150 2.42 -35.43 -53.30
N ASP A 151 2.63 -36.70 -53.61
CA ASP A 151 1.78 -37.85 -53.94
C ASP A 151 2.65 -39.14 -53.87
N GLU A 152 1.97 -40.28 -53.97
CA GLU A 152 2.38 -41.57 -54.56
C GLU A 152 3.59 -42.43 -54.09
N SER A 153 3.22 -43.69 -53.84
CA SER A 153 3.82 -44.94 -54.36
C SER A 153 5.05 -45.60 -53.72
N SER A 154 4.71 -46.74 -53.07
CA SER A 154 5.14 -48.10 -53.47
C SER A 154 6.34 -48.78 -52.78
N SER A 155 6.04 -50.01 -52.32
CA SER A 155 6.89 -51.21 -52.23
C SER A 155 7.92 -51.25 -51.07
N SER A 156 8.04 -52.31 -50.26
CA SER A 156 8.10 -53.74 -50.60
C SER A 156 7.99 -54.61 -49.33
N GLY A 157 7.52 -55.86 -49.47
CA GLY A 157 7.64 -56.92 -48.45
C GLY A 157 9.12 -57.24 -48.11
N CYS A 158 9.48 -58.19 -47.23
CA CYS A 158 8.87 -59.47 -46.91
C CYS A 158 9.66 -60.13 -45.75
N LYS A 159 8.95 -60.83 -44.85
CA LYS A 159 9.21 -62.21 -44.36
C LYS A 159 8.35 -62.53 -43.16
#